data_AF-A0A0L0URE8-F1
#
_entry.id   AF-A0A0L0URE8-F1
#
_cell.length_a   1.000
_cell.length_b   1.000
_cell.length_c   1.000
_cell.angle_alpha   90.00
_cell.angle_beta   90.00
_cell.angle_gamma   90.00
#
_symmetry.space_group_name_H-M   'P 1'
#
loop_
_entity.id
_entity.type
_entity.pdbx_description
1 polymer ?
#
loop_
_entity_poly.entity_id
_entity_poly.type
_entity_poly.pdbx_seq_one_letter_code
_entity_poly.pdbx_strand_id
1 'polypeptide(L)'
;MIAHFTKLQRSRIIPSDGLSLAHFVFQAKVKSLYRNILRETRYLGTNEIRRETISWIRQEFVKPMQGKLDERNNQDFISQINRQLKQIKNSSMLIGGEYQKLRGSR
;
A
#
# COMPACT_ATOMS: atom_id res chain seq x y z
N MET A 1 36.20 7.77 -41.11
CA MET A 1 34.78 8.11 -40.85
C MET A 1 34.55 8.05 -39.34
N ILE A 2 34.37 9.19 -38.69
CA ILE A 2 34.24 9.30 -37.23
C ILE A 2 32.75 9.29 -36.89
N ALA A 3 32.30 8.29 -36.14
CA ALA A 3 30.93 8.20 -35.66
C ALA A 3 30.71 9.21 -34.53
N HIS A 4 29.94 10.27 -34.79
CA HIS A 4 29.46 11.17 -33.75
C HIS A 4 28.33 10.46 -32.98
N PHE A 5 28.65 9.95 -31.79
CA PHE A 5 27.64 9.55 -30.82
C PHE A 5 26.99 10.82 -30.24
N THR A 6 25.86 11.23 -30.80
CA THR A 6 25.00 12.26 -30.21
C THR A 6 24.42 11.71 -28.92
N LYS A 7 25.02 12.08 -27.77
CA LYS A 7 24.38 11.89 -26.45
C LYS A 7 23.14 12.78 -26.41
N LEU A 8 21.98 12.20 -26.74
CA LEU A 8 20.67 12.75 -26.39
C LEU A 8 20.56 12.77 -24.86
N GLN A 9 21.14 13.80 -24.24
CA GLN A 9 20.80 14.15 -22.86
C GLN A 9 19.38 14.72 -22.89
N ARG A 10 18.38 13.83 -22.81
CA ARG A 10 17.03 14.23 -22.41
C ARG A 10 17.14 14.75 -20.98
N SER A 11 17.33 16.05 -20.81
CA SER A 11 17.04 16.71 -19.55
C SER A 11 15.55 16.46 -19.29
N ARG A 12 15.25 15.56 -18.35
CA ARG A 12 13.89 15.43 -17.84
C ARG A 12 13.65 16.69 -17.05
N ILE A 13 13.09 17.71 -17.69
CA ILE A 13 12.51 18.86 -17.02
C ILE A 13 11.37 18.27 -16.19
N ILE A 14 11.62 18.04 -14.90
CA ILE A 14 10.59 17.64 -13.95
C ILE A 14 9.79 18.93 -13.69
N PRO A 15 8.49 18.98 -14.01
CA PRO A 15 7.66 20.15 -13.68
C PRO A 15 7.77 20.43 -12.18
N SER A 16 7.76 21.71 -11.77
CA SER A 16 7.77 22.07 -10.34
C SER A 16 6.54 21.51 -9.58
N ASP A 17 5.47 21.20 -10.31
CA ASP A 17 4.26 20.52 -9.83
C ASP A 17 4.29 18.98 -10.01
N GLY A 18 5.42 18.43 -10.46
CA GLY A 18 5.61 17.01 -10.70
C GLY A 18 5.74 16.23 -9.40
N LEU A 19 4.99 15.13 -9.28
CA LEU A 19 5.13 14.19 -8.16
C LEU A 19 6.60 13.73 -8.04
N SER A 20 7.20 13.96 -6.87
CA SER A 20 8.58 13.54 -6.57
C SER A 20 8.74 12.01 -6.70
N LEU A 21 9.95 11.55 -7.01
CA LEU A 21 10.31 10.13 -6.95
C LEU A 21 9.95 9.51 -5.59
N ALA A 22 10.13 10.27 -4.51
CA ALA A 22 9.75 9.85 -3.16
C ALA A 22 8.25 9.54 -3.06
N HIS A 23 7.40 10.33 -3.73
CA HIS A 23 5.96 10.11 -3.79
C HIS A 23 5.62 8.81 -4.52
N PHE A 24 6.27 8.53 -5.65
CA PHE A 24 6.06 7.29 -6.40
C PHE A 24 6.49 6.05 -5.58
N VAL A 25 7.67 6.11 -4.96
CA VAL A 25 8.18 5.03 -4.09
C VAL A 25 7.25 4.80 -2.91
N PHE A 26 6.75 5.87 -2.29
CA PHE A 26 5.78 5.75 -1.20
C PHE A 26 4.49 5.09 -1.67
N GLN A 27 3.88 5.54 -2.77
CA GLN A 27 2.68 4.90 -3.30
C GLN A 27 2.89 3.41 -3.60
N ALA A 28 4.04 3.04 -4.15
CA ALA A 28 4.38 1.64 -4.41
C ALA A 28 4.45 0.82 -3.12
N LYS A 29 5.09 1.36 -2.07
CA LYS A 29 5.17 0.74 -0.74
C LYS A 29 3.79 0.58 -0.11
N VAL A 30 2.98 1.64 -0.09
CA VAL A 30 1.61 1.61 0.46
C VAL A 30 0.74 0.59 -0.28
N LYS A 31 0.78 0.55 -1.61
CA LYS A 31 0.05 -0.46 -2.40
C LYS A 31 0.49 -1.89 -2.10
N SER A 32 1.79 -2.11 -1.90
CA SER A 32 2.32 -3.41 -1.49
C SER A 32 1.79 -3.82 -0.12
N LEU A 33 1.84 -2.89 0.83
CA LEU A 33 1.36 -3.06 2.19
C LEU A 33 -0.13 -3.42 2.21
N TYR A 34 -0.96 -2.66 1.48
CA TYR A 34 -2.39 -2.91 1.35
C TYR A 34 -2.67 -4.34 0.88
N ARG A 35 -1.98 -4.79 -0.17
CA ARG A 35 -2.14 -6.17 -0.69
C ARG A 35 -1.74 -7.22 0.34
N ASN A 36 -0.69 -6.97 1.13
CA ASN A 36 -0.29 -7.90 2.19
C ASN A 36 -1.36 -8.00 3.27
N ILE A 37 -1.91 -6.87 3.72
CA ILE A 37 -2.99 -6.87 4.73
C ILE A 37 -4.22 -7.65 4.21
N LEU A 38 -4.62 -7.43 2.95
CA LEU A 38 -5.73 -8.18 2.35
C LEU A 38 -5.49 -9.71 2.29
N ARG A 39 -4.22 -10.14 2.29
CA ARG A 39 -3.85 -11.56 2.36
C ARG A 39 -3.89 -12.07 3.79
N GLU A 40 -3.41 -11.30 4.75
CA GLU A 40 -3.44 -11.69 6.18
C GLU A 40 -4.88 -11.77 6.71
N THR A 41 -5.81 -10.93 6.22
CA THR A 41 -7.24 -11.02 6.60
C THR A 41 -7.94 -12.28 6.08
N ARG A 42 -7.26 -13.17 5.33
CA ARG A 42 -7.83 -14.43 4.84
C ARG A 42 -8.23 -15.40 5.94
N TYR A 43 -7.54 -15.35 7.07
CA TYR A 43 -7.74 -16.25 8.20
C TYR A 43 -8.56 -15.57 9.32
N LEU A 44 -9.11 -14.40 9.03
CA LEU A 44 -9.83 -13.59 10.01
C LEU A 44 -11.27 -14.08 10.12
N GLY A 45 -11.53 -14.93 11.12
CA GLY A 45 -12.87 -15.29 11.60
C GLY A 45 -13.87 -15.60 10.48
N THR A 46 -15.04 -14.94 10.52
CA THR A 46 -16.12 -15.11 9.54
C THR A 46 -15.97 -14.17 8.33
N ASN A 47 -16.57 -14.53 7.19
CA ASN A 47 -16.59 -13.69 5.98
C ASN A 47 -17.17 -12.27 6.21
N GLU A 48 -18.13 -12.12 7.12
CA GLU A 48 -18.74 -10.84 7.48
C GLU A 48 -17.69 -9.89 8.08
N ILE A 49 -17.01 -10.36 9.14
CA ILE A 49 -15.95 -9.63 9.85
C ILE A 49 -14.82 -9.30 8.89
N ARG A 50 -14.49 -10.23 7.99
CA ARG A 50 -13.47 -10.00 6.97
C ARG A 50 -13.85 -8.86 6.02
N ARG A 51 -15.10 -8.80 5.54
CA ARG A 51 -15.57 -7.73 4.64
C ARG A 51 -15.54 -6.38 5.34
N GLU A 52 -16.01 -6.32 6.58
CA GLU A 52 -15.97 -5.12 7.42
C GLU A 52 -14.54 -4.64 7.62
N THR A 53 -13.64 -5.54 8.03
CA THR A 53 -12.22 -5.24 8.25
C THR A 53 -11.57 -4.71 6.96
N ILE A 54 -11.85 -5.32 5.80
CA ILE A 54 -11.34 -4.85 4.50
C ILE A 54 -11.88 -3.45 4.15
N SER A 55 -13.16 -3.19 4.42
CA SER A 55 -13.78 -1.88 4.20
C SER A 55 -13.10 -0.81 5.05
N TRP A 56 -12.91 -1.09 6.35
CA TRP A 56 -12.20 -0.22 7.28
C TRP A 56 -10.75 0.04 6.84
N ILE A 57 -9.98 -1.01 6.51
CA ILE A 57 -8.61 -0.86 5.98
C ILE A 57 -8.61 0.00 4.72
N ARG A 58 -9.56 -0.18 3.80
CA ARG A 58 -9.61 0.61 2.57
C ARG A 58 -9.77 2.10 2.89
N GLN A 59 -10.62 2.46 3.83
CA GLN A 59 -10.82 3.87 4.22
C GLN A 59 -9.55 4.48 4.82
N GLU A 60 -8.84 3.73 5.66
CA GLU A 60 -7.58 4.17 6.27
C GLU A 60 -6.46 4.40 5.24
N PHE A 61 -6.47 3.63 4.14
CA PHE A 61 -5.47 3.75 3.07
C PHE A 61 -5.81 4.81 2.01
N VAL A 62 -7.08 5.17 1.84
CA VAL A 62 -7.51 6.16 0.84
C VAL A 62 -7.11 7.57 1.25
N LYS A 63 -7.27 7.94 2.53
CA LYS A 63 -6.92 9.28 3.05
C LYS A 63 -5.46 9.69 2.79
N PRO A 64 -4.44 8.88 3.14
CA PRO A 64 -3.03 9.23 2.91
C PRO A 64 -2.61 9.17 1.44
N MET A 65 -3.36 8.49 0.57
CA MET A 65 -3.10 8.50 -0.88
C MET A 65 -3.55 9.78 -1.57
N GLN A 66 -4.48 10.54 -0.98
CA GLN A 66 -5.07 11.75 -1.59
C GLN A 66 -4.51 13.07 -1.05
N GLY A 67 -3.82 13.06 0.10
CA GLY A 67 -3.27 14.27 0.72
C GLY A 67 -1.96 14.76 0.09
N LYS A 68 -1.53 15.98 0.45
CA LYS A 68 -0.16 16.46 0.20
C LYS A 68 0.79 15.67 1.10
N LEU A 69 1.74 14.95 0.49
CA LEU A 69 2.66 14.06 1.20
C LEU A 69 3.87 14.81 1.77
N ASP A 70 4.02 14.77 3.09
CA ASP A 70 5.27 15.10 3.78
C ASP A 70 6.11 13.84 3.99
N GLU A 71 7.39 13.89 3.62
CA GLU A 71 8.28 12.73 3.60
C GLU A 71 8.53 12.11 4.99
N ARG A 72 8.51 12.91 6.06
CA ARG A 72 8.56 12.41 7.45
C ARG A 72 7.28 11.67 7.83
N ASN A 73 6.13 12.28 7.56
CA ASN A 73 4.81 11.71 7.86
C ASN A 73 4.60 10.36 7.13
N ASN A 74 5.22 10.19 5.96
CA ASN A 74 5.17 8.95 5.19
C ASN A 74 5.84 7.76 5.89
N GLN A 75 7.03 7.95 6.46
CA GLN A 75 7.76 6.85 7.12
C GLN A 75 7.07 6.43 8.42
N ASP A 76 6.57 7.40 9.16
CA ASP A 76 5.82 7.16 10.40
C ASP A 76 4.51 6.42 10.10
N PHE A 77 3.79 6.83 9.06
CA PHE A 77 2.59 6.13 8.58
C PHE A 77 2.87 4.68 8.20
N ILE A 78 3.91 4.43 7.39
CA ILE A 78 4.31 3.07 7.01
C ILE A 78 4.69 2.24 8.24
N SER A 79 5.38 2.84 9.20
CA SER A 79 5.79 2.16 10.45
C SER A 79 4.59 1.81 11.32
N GLN A 80 3.63 2.74 11.46
CA GLN A 80 2.39 2.52 12.20
C GLN A 80 1.56 1.40 11.59
N ILE A 81 1.35 1.41 10.27
CA ILE A 81 0.54 0.37 9.62
C ILE A 81 1.25 -0.98 9.67
N ASN A 82 2.59 -1.04 9.54
CA ASN A 82 3.34 -2.29 9.74
C ASN A 82 3.12 -2.88 11.13
N ARG A 83 3.04 -2.05 12.18
CA ARG A 83 2.73 -2.51 13.55
C ARG A 83 1.30 -3.04 13.64
N GLN A 84 0.33 -2.31 13.10
CA GLN A 84 -1.06 -2.76 13.04
C GLN A 84 -1.21 -4.08 12.27
N LEU A 85 -0.49 -4.25 11.16
CA LEU A 85 -0.47 -5.50 10.40
C LEU A 85 0.07 -6.66 11.23
N LYS A 86 1.16 -6.46 11.99
CA LYS A 86 1.67 -7.48 12.91
C LYS A 86 0.62 -7.85 13.97
N GLN A 87 -0.13 -6.89 14.49
CA GLN A 87 -1.21 -7.15 15.44
C GLN A 87 -2.34 -7.96 14.80
N ILE A 88 -2.85 -7.54 13.64
CA ILE A 88 -3.91 -8.27 12.90
C ILE A 88 -3.46 -9.70 12.60
N LYS A 89 -2.21 -9.88 12.15
CA LYS A 89 -1.64 -11.20 11.87
C LYS A 89 -1.63 -12.07 13.12
N ASN A 90 -1.10 -11.58 14.22
CA ASN A 90 -1.06 -12.34 15.48
C ASN A 90 -2.46 -12.68 15.98
N SER A 91 -3.40 -11.73 15.94
CA SER A 91 -4.80 -11.97 16.31
C SER A 91 -5.47 -12.99 15.39
N SER A 92 -5.21 -12.94 14.08
CA SER A 92 -5.77 -13.90 13.12
C SER A 92 -5.25 -15.32 13.34
N MET A 93 -3.99 -15.49 13.76
CA MET A 93 -3.42 -16.79 14.11
C MET A 93 -4.08 -17.37 15.37
N LEU A 94 -4.42 -16.54 16.35
CA LEU A 94 -5.07 -16.99 17.59
C LEU A 94 -6.54 -17.38 17.40
N ILE A 95 -7.23 -16.77 16.44
CA ILE A 95 -8.65 -17.05 16.16
C ILE A 95 -8.83 -18.43 15.49
N GLY A 96 -7.81 -18.97 14.82
CA GLY A 96 -7.85 -20.32 14.25
C GLY A 96 -8.91 -20.52 13.15
N GLY A 97 -9.27 -19.46 12.42
CA GLY A 97 -10.33 -19.51 11.42
C GLY A 97 -9.99 -20.36 10.19
N GLU A 98 -10.88 -21.27 9.83
CA GLU A 98 -10.88 -21.99 8.55
C GLU A 98 -10.85 -20.98 7.37
N TYR A 99 -10.05 -21.28 6.34
CA TYR A 99 -9.90 -20.40 5.19
C TYR A 99 -11.22 -20.27 4.41
N GLN A 100 -11.89 -19.11 4.53
CA GLN A 100 -13.08 -18.81 3.75
C GLN A 100 -12.75 -17.86 2.58
N LYS A 101 -13.01 -18.31 1.35
CA LYS A 101 -12.87 -17.48 0.15
C LYS A 101 -13.96 -16.41 0.11
N LEU A 102 -13.56 -15.14 0.03
CA LEU A 102 -14.46 -14.06 -0.38
C LEU A 102 -14.91 -14.34 -1.81
N ARG A 103 -16.14 -14.84 -1.97
CA ARG A 103 -16.78 -14.93 -3.28
C ARG A 103 -17.26 -13.54 -3.66
N GLY A 104 -16.90 -13.08 -4.86
CA GLY A 104 -17.49 -11.87 -5.42
C GLY A 104 -18.99 -12.09 -5.58
N SER A 105 -19.81 -11.15 -5.10
CA SER A 105 -21.18 -11.06 -5.59
C SER A 105 -21.07 -10.81 -7.09
N ARG A 106 -21.71 -11.68 -7.88
CA ARG A 106 -21.95 -11.44 -9.29
C ARG A 106 -22.81 -10.20 -9.46
#